data_AF-A0A7Y2IGL8-F1
#
_entry.id   AF-A0A7Y2IGL8-F1
#
_cell.length_a   1.000
_cell.length_b   1.000
_cell.length_c   1.000
_cell.angle_alpha   90.00
_cell.angle_beta   90.00
_cell.angle_gamma   90.00
#
_symmetry.space_group_name_H-M   'P 1'
#
loop_
_entity.id
_entity.type
_entity.pdbx_description
1 polymer ?
#
loop_
_entity_poly.entity_id
_entity_poly.type
_entity_poly.pdbx_seq_one_letter_code
_entity_poly.pdbx_strand_id
1 'polypeptide(L)'
;MAQDPPNPDQADMKSLSHDPLDHSELLRRHCPVIKFDARELFFPTEVDGFVKSSALMRGDQVVLAEGELSLERLGDGLSDHFLRFVSDEERKSVVGEEAKRLARKILSPRLGRVGLFGRVFDAVYSLIHIVRPTVPNRTVSAAALKADRLGLHKDRPVTYARAINTGGWLVLHYAYFYLFNDWRTSYRGLNDHEGDWEQIWIYCDPSDHSPQWIAASSHDNWGANLRRHWNDPEVVISDGRPVLHAGAGSHALYFRPGDYVTRLDVPGLRWLLRAQRWTQGALRIKDQAAERGMGPAFGAPFVDTATADGVDARVWDIRELDDQLDWIGRFRGLWGLDTHDPGEGERGPGGPKFTRTGQIRVSWADPVGFAGLHRTPPPSTMRRRFSDAKLDAVLDDVEHEIRRTARKLPFAAQTEAAADMEVDSKRLTELMRQRTELTDLRGRLSNPPADLDYRAHLKNAAVPLPPPAETGYILTFWSVVSVPLVLLSLAAVLVFDSITVAGFTAVVAAGTLLAEQLVRRRFQAVIRMSVVFALTAAFFAFAIGGLFTVFRFGIGAVITLAAGVLFVSNLGELGAATRHRRRSRLANEADADELS
;
A
#
# COMPACT_ATOMS: atom_id res chain seq x y z
N MET A 1 27.39 -34.83 55.37
CA MET A 1 27.28 -34.00 54.15
C MET A 1 26.94 -34.94 53.00
N ALA A 2 25.65 -35.12 52.73
CA ALA A 2 25.18 -35.88 51.58
C ALA A 2 25.00 -34.89 50.41
N GLN A 3 25.58 -35.20 49.26
CA GLN A 3 25.38 -34.45 48.02
C GLN A 3 24.04 -34.90 47.42
N ASP A 4 23.16 -33.94 47.13
CA ASP A 4 21.91 -34.20 46.44
C ASP A 4 22.16 -34.75 45.03
N PRO A 5 21.31 -35.68 44.53
CA PRO A 5 21.41 -36.17 43.16
C PRO A 5 21.04 -35.05 42.16
N PRO A 6 21.66 -35.02 40.97
CA PRO A 6 21.37 -34.00 39.98
C PRO A 6 19.93 -34.12 39.44
N ASN A 7 19.30 -32.96 39.26
CA ASN A 7 17.96 -32.80 38.71
C ASN A 7 17.85 -33.43 37.30
N PRO A 8 16.89 -34.35 37.03
CA PRO A 8 16.70 -34.97 35.72
C PRO A 8 16.49 -33.96 34.58
N ASP A 9 15.93 -32.78 34.88
CA ASP A 9 15.63 -31.75 33.88
C ASP A 9 16.88 -31.04 33.32
N GLN A 10 18.05 -31.16 33.96
CA GLN A 10 19.30 -30.63 33.43
C GLN A 10 20.05 -31.62 32.53
N ALA A 11 19.70 -32.90 32.58
CA ALA A 11 20.30 -33.92 31.72
C ALA A 11 19.68 -33.91 30.31
N ASP A 12 18.38 -33.62 30.20
CA ASP A 12 17.65 -33.61 28.92
C ASP A 12 17.76 -32.31 28.11
N MET A 13 18.38 -31.25 28.66
CA MET A 13 18.73 -30.04 27.90
C MET A 13 20.16 -30.05 27.33
N LYS A 14 20.98 -31.05 27.68
CA LYS A 14 22.37 -31.17 27.20
C LYS A 14 22.58 -32.19 26.07
N SER A 15 21.52 -32.84 25.57
CA SER A 15 21.61 -33.82 24.48
C SER A 15 21.07 -33.36 23.12
N LEU A 16 20.65 -32.09 22.98
CA LEU A 16 20.58 -31.43 21.67
C LEU A 16 21.97 -30.84 21.32
N SER A 17 23.00 -31.67 21.41
CA SER A 17 24.24 -31.42 20.70
C SER A 17 23.88 -31.30 19.23
N HIS A 18 24.10 -30.11 18.66
CA HIS A 18 24.08 -29.87 17.22
C HIS A 18 24.71 -31.06 16.50
N ASP A 19 23.88 -31.85 15.83
CA ASP A 19 24.33 -32.47 14.61
C ASP A 19 24.26 -31.34 13.59
N PRO A 20 25.37 -30.78 13.10
CA PRO A 20 25.36 -29.81 12.03
C PRO A 20 24.99 -30.56 10.75
N LEU A 21 23.72 -30.96 10.64
CA LEU A 21 23.08 -31.10 9.34
C LEU A 21 23.39 -29.79 8.61
N ASP A 22 24.20 -29.90 7.57
CA ASP A 22 24.81 -28.76 6.90
C ASP A 22 23.72 -27.77 6.53
N HIS A 23 23.63 -26.65 7.26
CA HIS A 23 22.66 -25.60 6.99
C HIS A 23 22.75 -25.17 5.52
N SER A 24 23.93 -25.28 4.90
CA SER A 24 24.16 -25.04 3.48
C SER A 24 23.40 -26.03 2.60
N GLU A 25 23.30 -27.30 2.98
CA GLU A 25 22.52 -28.31 2.28
C GLU A 25 21.01 -27.98 2.36
N LEU A 26 20.51 -27.62 3.54
CA LEU A 26 19.09 -27.20 3.70
C LEU A 26 18.78 -25.96 2.86
N LEU A 27 19.68 -24.97 2.86
CA LEU A 27 19.56 -23.76 2.06
C LEU A 27 19.56 -24.06 0.56
N ARG A 28 20.40 -25.00 0.10
CA ARG A 28 20.40 -25.43 -1.31
C ARG A 28 19.14 -26.19 -1.68
N ARG A 29 18.71 -27.11 -0.81
CA ARG A 29 17.55 -27.99 -1.04
C ARG A 29 16.25 -27.21 -1.16
N HIS A 30 16.06 -26.19 -0.32
CA HIS A 30 14.82 -25.42 -0.25
C HIS A 30 14.90 -24.04 -0.89
N CYS A 31 16.00 -23.71 -1.58
CA CYS A 31 16.17 -22.43 -2.24
C CYS A 31 14.99 -22.15 -3.19
N PRO A 32 14.24 -21.04 -3.07
CA PRO A 32 13.10 -20.78 -3.93
C PRO A 32 13.42 -20.74 -5.43
N VAL A 33 12.43 -21.04 -6.26
CA VAL A 33 12.44 -20.79 -7.71
C VAL A 33 11.68 -19.50 -7.95
N ILE A 34 12.28 -18.53 -8.64
CA ILE A 34 11.62 -17.26 -8.95
C ILE A 34 11.36 -17.20 -10.45
N LYS A 35 10.11 -16.87 -10.82
CA LYS A 35 9.70 -16.67 -12.21
C LYS A 35 9.49 -15.19 -12.49
N PHE A 36 10.02 -14.73 -13.62
CA PHE A 36 10.00 -13.33 -14.03
C PHE A 36 9.06 -13.07 -15.22
N ASP A 37 8.64 -11.81 -15.42
CA ASP A 37 7.94 -11.37 -16.63
C ASP A 37 8.90 -11.41 -17.83
N ALA A 38 8.38 -11.65 -19.03
CA ALA A 38 9.19 -11.71 -20.26
C ALA A 38 9.93 -10.39 -20.59
N ARG A 39 9.49 -9.27 -20.00
CA ARG A 39 10.05 -7.93 -20.22
C ARG A 39 11.01 -7.51 -19.11
N GLU A 40 11.26 -8.37 -18.12
CA GLU A 40 12.12 -8.05 -16.99
C GLU A 40 13.51 -7.64 -17.47
N LEU A 41 13.98 -6.50 -16.96
CA LEU A 41 15.30 -5.96 -17.30
C LEU A 41 16.34 -6.32 -16.25
N PHE A 42 15.93 -6.39 -14.99
CA PHE A 42 16.84 -6.57 -13.86
C PHE A 42 16.56 -7.89 -13.16
N PHE A 43 17.60 -8.74 -13.10
CA PHE A 43 17.57 -10.02 -12.39
C PHE A 43 18.47 -9.96 -11.16
N PRO A 44 18.24 -10.83 -10.15
CA PRO A 44 19.08 -10.84 -8.96
C PRO A 44 20.56 -11.10 -9.29
N THR A 45 21.45 -10.31 -8.69
CA THR A 45 22.88 -10.30 -8.99
C THR A 45 23.75 -10.13 -7.75
N GLU A 46 25.06 -10.22 -7.92
CA GLU A 46 26.01 -9.93 -6.86
C GLU A 46 26.01 -8.46 -6.42
N VAL A 47 26.26 -8.25 -5.12
CA VAL A 47 26.46 -6.91 -4.57
C VAL A 47 27.86 -6.37 -4.85
N ASP A 48 28.86 -7.24 -4.99
CA ASP A 48 30.26 -6.84 -5.19
C ASP A 48 30.44 -6.03 -6.49
N GLY A 49 29.88 -6.54 -7.60
CA GLY A 49 29.93 -5.84 -8.88
C GLY A 49 29.18 -4.51 -8.86
N PHE A 50 28.02 -4.47 -8.20
CA PHE A 50 27.26 -3.23 -8.00
C PHE A 50 28.04 -2.20 -7.18
N VAL A 51 28.61 -2.60 -6.05
CA VAL A 51 29.34 -1.72 -5.14
C VAL A 51 30.61 -1.18 -5.81
N LYS A 52 31.39 -2.04 -6.47
CA LYS A 52 32.58 -1.60 -7.22
C LYS A 52 32.26 -0.61 -8.34
N SER A 53 31.08 -0.76 -8.95
CA SER A 53 30.62 0.09 -10.05
C SER A 53 29.73 1.26 -9.58
N SER A 54 29.72 1.52 -8.27
CA SER A 54 28.99 2.63 -7.65
C SER A 54 29.96 3.63 -7.03
N ALA A 55 29.56 4.90 -7.04
CA ALA A 55 30.20 5.92 -6.22
C ALA A 55 29.55 5.97 -4.83
N LEU A 56 30.34 6.21 -3.79
CA LEU A 56 29.81 6.49 -2.45
C LEU A 56 29.60 8.00 -2.32
N MET A 57 28.36 8.39 -2.03
CA MET A 57 27.94 9.79 -1.99
C MET A 57 27.54 10.21 -0.59
N ARG A 58 27.70 11.50 -0.29
CA ARG A 58 27.14 12.17 0.90
C ARG A 58 26.54 13.51 0.46
N GLY A 59 25.21 13.57 0.40
CA GLY A 59 24.54 14.65 -0.34
C GLY A 59 25.03 14.67 -1.79
N ASP A 60 25.48 15.83 -2.27
CA ASP A 60 26.03 15.98 -3.63
C ASP A 60 27.54 15.68 -3.73
N GLN A 61 28.21 15.38 -2.62
CA GLN A 61 29.65 15.15 -2.60
C GLN A 61 29.99 13.68 -2.87
N VAL A 62 30.93 13.44 -3.78
CA VAL A 62 31.53 12.12 -4.00
C VAL A 62 32.58 11.88 -2.91
N VAL A 63 32.33 10.91 -2.03
CA VAL A 63 33.24 10.51 -0.96
C VAL A 63 34.26 9.50 -1.48
N LEU A 64 33.80 8.53 -2.27
CA LEU A 64 34.64 7.57 -3.00
C LEU A 64 34.11 7.44 -4.42
N ALA A 65 35.02 7.49 -5.39
CA ALA A 65 34.66 7.38 -6.79
C ALA A 65 34.32 5.92 -7.16
N GLU A 66 33.66 5.77 -8.32
CA GLU A 66 33.46 4.46 -8.93
C GLU A 66 34.83 3.74 -9.12
N GLY A 67 34.88 2.45 -8.80
CA GLY A 67 36.09 1.63 -8.84
C GLY A 67 36.94 1.67 -7.56
N GLU A 68 36.81 2.70 -6.72
CA GLU A 68 37.54 2.80 -5.44
C GLU A 68 36.79 2.14 -4.28
N LEU A 69 35.48 1.90 -4.45
CA LEU A 69 34.61 1.34 -3.45
C LEU A 69 34.66 -0.20 -3.47
N SER A 70 34.67 -0.81 -2.29
CA SER A 70 34.59 -2.26 -2.11
C SER A 70 33.72 -2.60 -0.90
N LEU A 71 33.31 -3.86 -0.76
CA LEU A 71 32.46 -4.31 0.34
C LEU A 71 33.12 -4.11 1.72
N GLU A 72 34.43 -4.25 1.80
CA GLU A 72 35.21 -4.05 3.04
C GLU A 72 35.25 -2.59 3.49
N ARG A 73 35.01 -1.65 2.56
CA ARG A 73 34.95 -0.21 2.84
C ARG A 73 33.54 0.25 3.25
N LEU A 74 32.53 -0.62 3.11
CA LEU A 74 31.17 -0.37 3.57
C LEU A 74 31.02 -0.81 5.03
N GLY A 75 31.36 0.10 5.95
CA GLY A 75 31.32 -0.15 7.39
C GLY A 75 30.46 0.84 8.17
N ASP A 76 30.76 0.96 9.46
CA ASP A 76 30.09 1.88 10.38
C ASP A 76 30.37 3.35 10.02
N GLY A 77 29.47 4.25 10.45
CA GLY A 77 29.61 5.70 10.26
C GLY A 77 29.15 6.24 8.92
N LEU A 78 28.61 5.38 8.04
CA LEU A 78 28.11 5.74 6.70
C LEU A 78 26.57 5.86 6.62
N SER A 79 25.90 6.21 7.73
CA SER A 79 24.43 6.24 7.80
C SER A 79 23.78 7.35 6.96
N ASP A 80 24.51 8.44 6.71
CA ASP A 80 24.09 9.56 5.86
C ASP A 80 24.67 9.47 4.43
N HIS A 81 25.19 8.30 4.06
CA HIS A 81 25.75 8.05 2.74
C HIS A 81 24.83 7.17 1.89
N PHE A 82 24.99 7.26 0.58
CA PHE A 82 24.26 6.42 -0.37
C PHE A 82 25.15 5.99 -1.53
N LEU A 83 24.84 4.83 -2.10
CA LEU A 83 25.48 4.32 -3.31
C LEU A 83 24.83 4.94 -4.54
N ARG A 84 25.61 5.42 -5.50
CA ARG A 84 25.10 5.84 -6.81
C ARG A 84 25.70 4.98 -7.90
N PHE A 85 24.87 4.13 -8.49
CA PHE A 85 25.28 3.21 -9.54
C PHE A 85 25.33 3.90 -10.91
N VAL A 86 24.37 4.76 -11.22
CA VAL A 86 24.34 5.48 -12.50
C VAL A 86 24.85 6.91 -12.34
N SER A 87 25.92 7.23 -13.06
CA SER A 87 26.47 8.60 -13.11
C SER A 87 25.71 9.52 -14.08
N ASP A 88 25.88 10.83 -13.91
CA ASP A 88 25.29 11.84 -14.81
C ASP A 88 25.78 11.72 -16.25
N GLU A 89 27.05 11.34 -16.42
CA GLU A 89 27.67 11.16 -17.73
C GLU A 89 27.07 9.96 -18.45
N GLU A 90 26.89 8.83 -17.75
CA GLU A 90 26.25 7.64 -18.30
C GLU A 90 24.82 7.94 -18.76
N ARG A 91 24.03 8.69 -17.99
CA ARG A 91 22.69 9.11 -18.41
C ARG A 91 22.69 9.97 -19.67
N LYS A 92 23.64 10.90 -19.78
CA LYS A 92 23.79 11.76 -20.96
C LYS A 92 24.26 10.96 -22.18
N SER A 93 25.05 9.90 -21.96
CA SER A 93 25.56 9.03 -23.03
C SER A 93 24.51 8.14 -23.67
N VAL A 94 23.37 7.89 -23.01
CA VAL A 94 22.29 7.06 -23.56
C VAL A 94 21.74 7.68 -24.85
N VAL A 95 21.97 6.98 -25.97
CA VAL A 95 21.51 7.40 -27.29
C VAL A 95 19.98 7.25 -27.37
N GLY A 96 19.32 8.22 -28.01
CA GLY A 96 17.85 8.25 -28.10
C GLY A 96 17.24 7.01 -28.76
N GLU A 97 17.93 6.33 -29.67
CA GLU A 97 17.44 5.09 -30.30
C GLU A 97 17.51 3.87 -29.37
N GLU A 98 18.54 3.74 -28.55
CA GLU A 98 18.65 2.67 -27.54
C GLU A 98 17.60 2.84 -26.46
N ALA A 99 17.39 4.08 -25.99
CA ALA A 99 16.30 4.41 -25.08
C ALA A 99 14.93 4.06 -25.70
N LYS A 100 14.72 4.36 -26.99
CA LYS A 100 13.49 3.98 -27.72
C LYS A 100 13.35 2.46 -27.92
N ARG A 101 14.45 1.72 -28.06
CA ARG A 101 14.43 0.25 -28.16
C ARG A 101 14.01 -0.38 -26.84
N LEU A 102 14.56 0.09 -25.72
CA LEU A 102 14.15 -0.34 -24.38
C LEU A 102 12.68 0.05 -24.11
N ALA A 103 12.29 1.29 -24.40
CA ALA A 103 10.92 1.77 -24.23
C ALA A 103 9.89 0.95 -25.03
N ARG A 104 10.25 0.46 -26.23
CA ARG A 104 9.37 -0.41 -27.04
C ARG A 104 9.15 -1.80 -26.43
N LYS A 105 10.11 -2.34 -25.66
CA LYS A 105 9.91 -3.60 -24.90
C LYS A 105 8.98 -3.42 -23.70
N ILE A 106 8.90 -2.19 -23.19
CA ILE A 106 8.23 -1.79 -21.94
C ILE A 106 6.71 -1.56 -22.09
N LEU A 107 6.25 -1.11 -23.27
CA LEU A 107 4.85 -0.74 -23.51
C LEU A 107 3.89 -1.94 -23.50
N SER A 108 3.23 -2.20 -22.37
CA SER A 108 2.08 -3.12 -22.27
C SER A 108 0.73 -2.35 -22.22
N PRO A 109 -0.29 -2.79 -22.98
CA PRO A 109 -1.65 -2.30 -22.82
C PRO A 109 -2.29 -2.83 -21.51
N ARG A 110 -2.27 -2.01 -20.45
CA ARG A 110 -2.99 -2.26 -19.18
C ARG A 110 -4.25 -1.42 -18.99
N LEU A 111 -4.52 -0.52 -19.93
CA LEU A 111 -5.64 0.41 -19.93
C LEU A 111 -6.97 -0.39 -19.86
N GLY A 112 -7.58 -0.44 -18.67
CA GLY A 112 -8.82 -1.17 -18.38
C GLY A 112 -8.84 -2.00 -17.07
N ARG A 113 -7.66 -2.34 -16.52
CA ARG A 113 -7.53 -3.23 -15.34
C ARG A 113 -8.00 -2.60 -14.03
N VAL A 114 -7.77 -1.31 -13.86
CA VAL A 114 -8.28 -0.50 -12.73
C VAL A 114 -9.50 0.33 -13.14
N GLY A 115 -10.38 0.62 -12.17
CA GLY A 115 -11.54 1.50 -12.34
C GLY A 115 -11.16 2.92 -12.76
N LEU A 116 -12.13 3.70 -13.26
CA LEU A 116 -11.94 5.11 -13.66
C LEU A 116 -11.16 5.94 -12.63
N PHE A 117 -11.45 5.80 -11.34
CA PHE A 117 -10.75 6.51 -10.27
C PHE A 117 -9.24 6.19 -10.25
N GLY A 118 -8.87 4.90 -10.31
CA GLY A 118 -7.47 4.49 -10.35
C GLY A 118 -6.76 5.04 -11.59
N ARG A 119 -7.44 5.11 -12.74
CA ARG A 119 -6.87 5.67 -13.99
C ARG A 119 -6.68 7.18 -13.93
N VAL A 120 -7.61 7.91 -13.30
CA VAL A 120 -7.46 9.36 -13.08
C VAL A 120 -6.31 9.62 -12.11
N PHE A 121 -6.21 8.85 -11.02
CA PHE A 121 -5.10 8.97 -10.07
C PHE A 121 -3.75 8.70 -10.73
N ASP A 122 -3.63 7.61 -11.49
CA ASP A 122 -2.43 7.26 -12.27
C ASP A 122 -2.02 8.38 -13.24
N ALA A 123 -2.98 8.98 -13.95
CA ALA A 123 -2.70 10.09 -14.86
C ALA A 123 -2.24 11.37 -14.14
N VAL A 124 -2.87 11.72 -13.01
CA VAL A 124 -2.43 12.86 -12.17
C VAL A 124 -1.03 12.60 -11.63
N TYR A 125 -0.78 11.38 -11.12
CA TYR A 125 0.51 10.97 -10.60
C TYR A 125 1.60 11.02 -11.68
N SER A 126 1.30 10.51 -12.88
CA SER A 126 2.18 10.61 -14.04
C SER A 126 2.47 12.06 -14.44
N LEU A 127 1.47 12.94 -14.42
CA LEU A 127 1.64 14.35 -14.73
C LEU A 127 2.54 15.06 -13.71
N ILE A 128 2.37 14.76 -12.42
CA ILE A 128 3.24 15.30 -11.36
C ILE A 128 4.70 14.95 -11.63
N HIS A 129 5.00 13.71 -12.04
CA HIS A 129 6.38 13.28 -12.32
C HIS A 129 6.93 13.82 -13.64
N ILE A 130 6.08 14.13 -14.63
CA ILE A 130 6.50 14.85 -15.82
C ILE A 130 6.95 16.28 -15.46
N VAL A 131 6.23 16.94 -14.55
CA VAL A 131 6.53 18.32 -14.13
C VAL A 131 7.68 18.36 -13.11
N ARG A 132 7.76 17.36 -12.23
CA ARG A 132 8.76 17.26 -11.17
C ARG A 132 9.30 15.83 -11.09
N PRO A 133 10.20 15.44 -12.00
CA PRO A 133 10.82 14.12 -11.95
C PRO A 133 11.73 14.03 -10.72
N THR A 134 11.53 13.00 -9.89
CA THR A 134 12.33 12.70 -8.70
C THR A 134 13.53 11.81 -9.08
N VAL A 135 13.34 10.78 -9.89
CA VAL A 135 14.43 10.09 -10.61
C VAL A 135 14.75 10.80 -11.93
N PRO A 136 16.03 11.12 -12.20
CA PRO A 136 16.38 11.78 -13.45
C PRO A 136 16.10 10.93 -14.69
N ASN A 137 15.78 11.60 -15.80
CA ASN A 137 15.46 10.94 -17.06
C ASN A 137 16.59 10.00 -17.54
N ARG A 138 16.20 8.90 -18.20
CA ARG A 138 17.10 7.87 -18.77
C ARG A 138 17.89 7.05 -17.76
N THR A 139 17.67 7.21 -16.45
CA THR A 139 18.38 6.42 -15.43
C THR A 139 18.18 4.91 -15.63
N VAL A 140 16.94 4.45 -15.87
CA VAL A 140 16.64 3.03 -16.15
C VAL A 140 17.43 2.50 -17.35
N SER A 141 17.44 3.24 -18.46
CA SER A 141 18.17 2.83 -19.66
C SER A 141 19.68 2.81 -19.45
N ALA A 142 20.22 3.80 -18.72
CA ALA A 142 21.63 3.84 -18.36
C ALA A 142 22.02 2.67 -17.44
N ALA A 143 21.18 2.36 -16.45
CA ALA A 143 21.38 1.23 -15.54
C ALA A 143 21.41 -0.10 -16.30
N ALA A 144 20.44 -0.33 -17.21
CA ALA A 144 20.38 -1.55 -18.02
C ALA A 144 21.62 -1.70 -18.92
N LEU A 145 22.00 -0.63 -19.63
CA LEU A 145 23.19 -0.65 -20.51
C LEU A 145 24.50 -0.84 -19.72
N LYS A 146 24.59 -0.23 -18.53
CA LYS A 146 25.74 -0.40 -17.63
C LYS A 146 25.81 -1.84 -17.12
N ALA A 147 24.69 -2.40 -16.68
CA ALA A 147 24.61 -3.78 -16.20
C ALA A 147 25.00 -4.80 -17.28
N ASP A 148 24.52 -4.61 -18.52
CA ASP A 148 24.90 -5.43 -19.68
C ASP A 148 26.39 -5.34 -19.98
N ARG A 149 26.96 -4.12 -19.99
CA ARG A 149 28.40 -3.89 -20.24
C ARG A 149 29.28 -4.59 -19.19
N LEU A 150 28.85 -4.57 -17.94
CA LEU A 150 29.57 -5.16 -16.81
C LEU A 150 29.31 -6.66 -16.63
N GLY A 151 28.37 -7.23 -17.39
CA GLY A 151 28.01 -8.65 -17.28
C GLY A 151 27.41 -9.00 -15.92
N LEU A 152 26.71 -8.05 -15.27
CA LEU A 152 26.11 -8.27 -13.95
C LEU A 152 24.90 -9.21 -14.02
N HIS A 153 24.25 -9.32 -15.18
CA HIS A 153 23.26 -10.34 -15.44
C HIS A 153 23.93 -11.66 -15.85
N LYS A 154 24.47 -12.37 -14.85
CA LYS A 154 25.13 -13.66 -15.05
C LYS A 154 24.14 -14.75 -15.47
N ASP A 155 24.65 -15.73 -16.21
CA ASP A 155 23.92 -16.96 -16.55
C ASP A 155 23.40 -17.70 -15.30
N ARG A 156 24.04 -17.49 -14.14
CA ARG A 156 23.62 -17.99 -12.83
C ARG A 156 23.35 -16.81 -11.89
N PRO A 157 22.09 -16.49 -11.56
CA PRO A 157 21.75 -15.42 -10.63
C PRO A 157 22.22 -15.72 -9.20
N VAL A 158 22.40 -14.66 -8.41
CA VAL A 158 22.95 -14.74 -7.05
C VAL A 158 21.83 -14.57 -6.02
N THR A 159 21.90 -15.33 -4.93
CA THR A 159 21.07 -15.16 -3.74
C THR A 159 21.94 -15.22 -2.49
N TYR A 160 21.57 -14.46 -1.46
CA TYR A 160 22.23 -14.48 -0.16
C TYR A 160 21.34 -15.19 0.83
N ALA A 161 21.88 -16.13 1.60
CA ALA A 161 21.05 -16.93 2.48
C ALA A 161 21.70 -17.22 3.84
N ARG A 162 20.85 -17.43 4.84
CA ARG A 162 21.24 -17.86 6.19
C ARG A 162 20.17 -18.77 6.81
N ALA A 163 20.60 -19.65 7.70
CA ALA A 163 19.71 -20.44 8.54
C ALA A 163 19.83 -19.95 9.99
N ILE A 164 18.70 -19.65 10.63
CA ILE A 164 18.67 -19.11 12.00
C ILE A 164 17.61 -19.84 12.83
N ASN A 165 17.95 -20.21 14.05
CA ASN A 165 17.01 -20.77 15.02
C ASN A 165 16.44 -19.65 15.89
N THR A 166 15.15 -19.35 15.76
CA THR A 166 14.50 -18.25 16.49
C THR A 166 13.01 -18.48 16.67
N GLY A 167 12.43 -18.02 17.77
CA GLY A 167 10.99 -18.17 18.06
C GLY A 167 10.50 -19.62 18.08
N GLY A 168 11.39 -20.58 18.35
CA GLY A 168 11.11 -22.02 18.28
C GLY A 168 11.14 -22.61 16.86
N TRP A 169 11.42 -21.82 15.82
CA TRP A 169 11.48 -22.24 14.42
C TRP A 169 12.93 -22.30 13.92
N LEU A 170 13.21 -23.22 13.00
CA LEU A 170 14.37 -23.12 12.12
C LEU A 170 13.96 -22.30 10.89
N VAL A 171 14.54 -21.13 10.69
CA VAL A 171 14.18 -20.21 9.60
C VAL A 171 15.29 -20.19 8.55
N LEU A 172 14.95 -20.59 7.32
CA LEU A 172 15.79 -20.40 6.15
C LEU A 172 15.43 -19.05 5.52
N HIS A 173 16.35 -18.10 5.55
CA HIS A 173 16.16 -16.75 5.07
C HIS A 173 17.00 -16.51 3.82
N TYR A 174 16.35 -16.10 2.73
CA TYR A 174 16.96 -15.78 1.44
C TYR A 174 16.73 -14.30 1.13
N ALA A 175 17.74 -13.63 0.59
CA ALA A 175 17.70 -12.26 0.13
C ALA A 175 18.21 -12.17 -1.31
N TYR A 176 17.55 -11.34 -2.12
CA TYR A 176 17.80 -11.17 -3.54
C TYR A 176 18.05 -9.69 -3.80
N PHE A 177 19.21 -9.37 -4.37
CA PHE A 177 19.59 -8.01 -4.69
C PHE A 177 19.39 -7.73 -6.18
N TYR A 178 18.63 -6.71 -6.51
CA TYR A 178 18.45 -6.22 -7.87
C TYR A 178 19.19 -4.88 -8.03
N LEU A 179 19.77 -4.64 -9.20
CA LEU A 179 20.50 -3.40 -9.47
C LEU A 179 19.58 -2.18 -9.52
N PHE A 180 18.34 -2.39 -9.91
CA PHE A 180 17.39 -1.31 -10.17
C PHE A 180 15.96 -1.84 -10.10
N ASN A 181 15.07 -1.07 -9.49
CA ASN A 181 13.62 -1.20 -9.54
C ASN A 181 13.08 -0.18 -10.56
N ASP A 182 12.51 -0.64 -11.66
CA ASP A 182 12.02 0.20 -12.75
C ASP A 182 10.49 0.15 -12.89
N TRP A 183 9.81 -0.12 -11.78
CA TRP A 183 8.36 -0.36 -11.76
C TRP A 183 7.57 0.78 -12.42
N ARG A 184 7.91 2.05 -12.16
CA ARG A 184 7.24 3.21 -12.78
C ARG A 184 7.54 3.31 -14.27
N THR A 185 8.81 3.32 -14.66
CA THR A 185 9.20 3.52 -16.06
C THR A 185 8.79 2.35 -16.95
N SER A 186 9.00 1.12 -16.50
CA SER A 186 8.81 -0.09 -17.30
C SER A 186 7.42 -0.70 -17.20
N TYR A 187 6.70 -0.43 -16.11
CA TYR A 187 5.42 -1.10 -15.82
C TYR A 187 4.30 -0.16 -15.36
N ARG A 188 4.53 1.16 -15.36
CA ARG A 188 3.58 2.18 -14.86
C ARG A 188 3.15 1.94 -13.41
N GLY A 189 4.09 1.43 -12.64
CA GLY A 189 4.01 1.30 -11.19
C GLY A 189 4.27 2.60 -10.47
N LEU A 190 4.58 2.48 -9.18
CA LEU A 190 4.71 3.63 -8.29
C LEU A 190 6.05 4.35 -8.45
N ASN A 191 7.15 3.62 -8.46
CA ASN A 191 8.48 4.19 -8.27
C ASN A 191 9.53 3.59 -9.23
N ASP A 192 10.60 4.35 -9.41
CA ASP A 192 11.88 3.84 -9.89
C ASP A 192 12.93 4.09 -8.78
N HIS A 193 13.86 3.17 -8.55
CA HIS A 193 15.04 3.44 -7.72
C HIS A 193 16.21 2.50 -8.04
N GLU A 194 17.43 3.01 -7.84
CA GLU A 194 18.63 2.18 -7.84
C GLU A 194 18.62 1.25 -6.63
N GLY A 195 19.09 0.01 -6.85
CA GLY A 195 19.12 -1.06 -5.86
C GLY A 195 17.75 -1.54 -5.42
N ASP A 196 17.61 -2.84 -5.16
CA ASP A 196 16.41 -3.40 -4.55
C ASP A 196 16.73 -4.65 -3.73
N TRP A 197 15.99 -4.88 -2.65
CA TRP A 197 16.19 -6.03 -1.77
C TRP A 197 14.87 -6.73 -1.48
N GLU A 198 14.70 -7.91 -2.06
CA GLU A 198 13.57 -8.79 -1.80
C GLU A 198 14.01 -10.00 -0.96
N GLN A 199 13.11 -10.52 -0.11
CA GLN A 199 13.42 -11.52 0.89
C GLN A 199 12.35 -12.62 0.96
N ILE A 200 12.78 -13.85 1.22
CA ILE A 200 11.92 -15.02 1.41
C ILE A 200 12.33 -15.74 2.70
N TRP A 201 11.34 -16.15 3.49
CA TRP A 201 11.52 -16.95 4.69
C TRP A 201 10.80 -18.27 4.56
N ILE A 202 11.50 -19.37 4.80
CA ILE A 202 10.92 -20.70 4.95
C ILE A 202 11.09 -21.11 6.41
N TYR A 203 9.97 -21.41 7.06
CA TYR A 203 9.92 -21.80 8.47
C TYR A 203 9.81 -23.32 8.53
N CYS A 204 10.88 -23.94 9.00
CA CYS A 204 11.00 -25.37 9.17
C CYS A 204 10.76 -25.76 10.64
N ASP A 205 10.18 -26.94 10.82
CA ASP A 205 10.12 -27.56 12.13
C ASP A 205 11.57 -27.90 12.59
N PRO A 206 11.99 -27.49 13.80
CA PRO A 206 13.36 -27.73 14.25
C PRO A 206 13.67 -29.20 14.53
N SER A 207 12.68 -30.08 14.63
CA SER A 207 12.90 -31.50 14.98
C SER A 207 13.26 -32.38 13.78
N ASP A 208 12.71 -32.09 12.60
CA ASP A 208 12.90 -32.88 11.38
C ASP A 208 13.31 -32.02 10.17
N HIS A 209 13.47 -30.71 10.38
CA HIS A 209 13.80 -29.70 9.37
C HIS A 209 12.79 -29.60 8.21
N SER A 210 11.59 -30.18 8.37
CA SER A 210 10.56 -30.14 7.35
C SER A 210 9.96 -28.73 7.23
N PRO A 211 9.81 -28.18 6.01
CA PRO A 211 9.22 -26.87 5.82
C PRO A 211 7.72 -26.89 6.12
N GLN A 212 7.26 -25.91 6.91
CA GLN A 212 5.87 -25.80 7.38
C GLN A 212 5.19 -24.55 6.85
N TRP A 213 5.90 -23.43 6.80
CA TRP A 213 5.39 -22.17 6.29
C TRP A 213 6.40 -21.50 5.38
N ILE A 214 5.91 -20.68 4.46
CA ILE A 214 6.71 -19.79 3.63
C ILE A 214 6.12 -18.39 3.68
N ALA A 215 6.96 -17.38 3.77
CA ALA A 215 6.60 -15.96 3.64
C ALA A 215 7.53 -15.31 2.61
N ALA A 216 6.99 -14.34 1.87
CA ALA A 216 7.75 -13.57 0.89
C ALA A 216 7.48 -12.08 1.07
N SER A 217 8.49 -11.25 0.83
CA SER A 217 8.35 -9.80 0.85
C SER A 217 7.45 -9.32 -0.29
N SER A 218 6.67 -8.28 -0.02
CA SER A 218 5.87 -7.60 -1.02
C SER A 218 5.73 -6.15 -0.60
N HIS A 219 6.63 -5.31 -1.11
CA HIS A 219 6.80 -3.92 -0.67
C HIS A 219 6.95 -3.83 0.88
N ASP A 220 6.40 -2.77 1.50
CA ASP A 220 6.44 -2.56 2.95
C ASP A 220 5.34 -3.30 3.74
N ASN A 221 4.73 -4.34 3.15
CA ASN A 221 3.75 -5.15 3.86
C ASN A 221 4.42 -6.02 4.93
N TRP A 222 3.68 -6.35 5.99
CA TRP A 222 4.12 -7.23 7.08
C TRP A 222 2.94 -8.00 7.70
N GLY A 223 3.25 -9.02 8.48
CA GLY A 223 2.28 -9.80 9.24
C GLY A 223 1.78 -11.06 8.53
N ALA A 224 0.77 -11.70 9.13
CA ALA A 224 0.34 -13.05 8.77
C ALA A 224 -0.19 -13.21 7.32
N ASN A 225 -0.64 -12.14 6.66
CA ASN A 225 -1.13 -12.24 5.28
C ASN A 225 -0.03 -12.59 4.27
N LEU A 226 1.25 -12.36 4.61
CA LEU A 226 2.40 -12.66 3.74
C LEU A 226 2.73 -14.15 3.68
N ARG A 227 2.31 -14.94 4.68
CA ARG A 227 2.67 -16.36 4.75
C ARG A 227 1.62 -17.27 4.15
N ARG A 228 2.07 -18.41 3.63
CA ARG A 228 1.27 -19.57 3.27
C ARG A 228 1.82 -20.81 3.95
N HIS A 229 0.92 -21.73 4.31
CA HIS A 229 1.33 -23.03 4.78
C HIS A 229 1.96 -23.81 3.62
N TRP A 230 2.92 -24.69 3.89
CA TRP A 230 3.62 -25.45 2.85
C TRP A 230 2.68 -26.32 2.00
N ASN A 231 1.58 -26.80 2.61
CA ASN A 231 0.53 -27.57 1.95
C ASN A 231 -0.64 -26.70 1.42
N ASP A 232 -0.50 -25.37 1.43
CA ASP A 232 -1.53 -24.49 0.86
C ASP A 232 -1.60 -24.67 -0.67
N PRO A 233 -2.78 -24.76 -1.29
CA PRO A 233 -2.92 -24.91 -2.75
C PRO A 233 -2.28 -23.78 -3.59
N GLU A 234 -2.00 -22.61 -3.00
CA GLU A 234 -1.26 -21.54 -3.66
C GLU A 234 0.24 -21.78 -3.71
N VAL A 235 0.79 -22.67 -2.88
CA VAL A 235 2.22 -22.97 -2.83
C VAL A 235 2.52 -24.10 -3.80
N VAL A 236 3.07 -23.74 -4.96
CA VAL A 236 3.54 -24.72 -5.94
C VAL A 236 4.96 -25.15 -5.59
N ILE A 237 5.16 -26.45 -5.40
CA ILE A 237 6.48 -27.04 -5.16
C ILE A 237 6.98 -27.73 -6.44
N SER A 238 8.15 -27.33 -6.93
CA SER A 238 8.88 -27.98 -8.03
C SER A 238 10.19 -28.53 -7.47
N ASP A 239 10.43 -29.84 -7.60
CA ASP A 239 11.69 -30.46 -7.16
C ASP A 239 12.05 -30.20 -5.69
N GLY A 240 11.03 -30.16 -4.81
CA GLY A 240 11.20 -29.86 -3.38
C GLY A 240 11.37 -28.38 -3.04
N ARG A 241 11.26 -27.48 -4.04
CA ARG A 241 11.50 -26.04 -3.93
C ARG A 241 10.23 -25.24 -4.22
N PRO A 242 9.94 -24.19 -3.44
CA PRO A 242 8.75 -23.38 -3.65
C PRO A 242 8.94 -22.46 -4.86
N VAL A 243 7.91 -22.34 -5.68
CA VAL A 243 7.88 -21.46 -6.85
C VAL A 243 7.16 -20.16 -6.48
N LEU A 244 7.83 -19.03 -6.72
CA LEU A 244 7.27 -17.69 -6.56
C LEU A 244 7.37 -16.91 -7.87
N HIS A 245 6.54 -15.89 -7.97
CA HIS A 245 6.39 -15.03 -9.13
C HIS A 245 6.81 -13.61 -8.72
N ALA A 246 7.85 -13.08 -9.37
CA ALA A 246 8.29 -11.72 -9.13
C ALA A 246 7.37 -10.72 -9.85
N GLY A 247 7.04 -9.65 -9.15
CA GLY A 247 6.39 -8.47 -9.69
C GLY A 247 7.33 -7.76 -10.66
N ALA A 248 6.84 -7.50 -11.87
CA ALA A 248 7.66 -7.01 -12.95
C ALA A 248 8.12 -5.57 -12.66
N GLY A 249 9.44 -5.39 -12.57
CA GLY A 249 10.13 -4.16 -12.18
C GLY A 249 10.02 -3.77 -10.70
N SER A 250 8.95 -4.17 -9.99
CA SER A 250 8.78 -3.92 -8.55
C SER A 250 9.47 -4.96 -7.67
N HIS A 251 9.74 -6.14 -8.23
CA HIS A 251 10.30 -7.35 -7.63
C HIS A 251 9.52 -7.98 -6.47
N ALA A 252 8.41 -7.39 -6.04
CA ALA A 252 7.55 -7.95 -4.99
C ALA A 252 7.16 -9.40 -5.30
N LEU A 253 7.15 -10.27 -4.30
CA LEU A 253 7.03 -11.71 -4.53
C LEU A 253 5.61 -12.23 -4.24
N TYR A 254 5.11 -13.06 -5.15
CA TYR A 254 3.75 -13.60 -5.11
C TYR A 254 3.74 -15.13 -5.29
N PHE A 255 2.74 -15.80 -4.68
CA PHE A 255 2.57 -17.25 -4.77
C PHE A 255 1.84 -17.70 -6.05
N ARG A 256 1.16 -16.80 -6.75
CA ARG A 256 0.43 -17.11 -7.98
C ARG A 256 0.80 -16.12 -9.08
N PRO A 257 0.69 -16.52 -10.34
CA PRO A 257 0.84 -15.58 -11.42
C PRO A 257 -0.40 -14.69 -11.54
N GLY A 258 -0.20 -13.42 -11.89
CA GLY A 258 -1.29 -12.50 -12.20
C GLY A 258 -1.00 -11.04 -11.84
N ASP A 259 -2.03 -10.21 -11.96
CA ASP A 259 -1.96 -8.80 -11.59
C ASP A 259 -2.43 -8.60 -10.15
N TYR A 260 -1.64 -7.94 -9.33
CA TYR A 260 -1.95 -7.65 -7.95
C TYR A 260 -2.21 -6.16 -7.76
N VAL A 261 -3.15 -5.82 -6.88
CA VAL A 261 -3.37 -4.44 -6.48
C VAL A 261 -2.61 -4.19 -5.19
N THR A 262 -1.70 -3.24 -5.21
CA THR A 262 -1.05 -2.72 -4.01
C THR A 262 -1.56 -1.31 -3.75
N ARG A 263 -1.75 -0.96 -2.47
CA ARG A 263 -2.29 0.35 -2.08
C ARG A 263 -1.25 1.14 -1.31
N LEU A 264 -1.07 2.39 -1.70
CA LEU A 264 -0.29 3.35 -0.94
C LEU A 264 -1.21 4.22 -0.08
N ASP A 265 -0.90 4.40 1.20
CA ASP A 265 -1.67 5.32 2.06
C ASP A 265 -1.50 6.74 1.53
N VAL A 266 -2.61 7.47 1.43
CA VAL A 266 -2.59 8.90 1.10
C VAL A 266 -3.36 9.63 2.20
N PRO A 267 -2.71 10.04 3.31
CA PRO A 267 -3.37 10.53 4.51
C PRO A 267 -4.39 11.65 4.24
N GLY A 268 -4.06 12.59 3.35
CA GLY A 268 -4.94 13.72 2.97
C GLY A 268 -6.18 13.33 2.15
N LEU A 269 -6.19 12.14 1.54
CA LEU A 269 -7.27 11.67 0.67
C LEU A 269 -8.18 10.63 1.34
N ARG A 270 -7.90 10.27 2.60
CA ARG A 270 -8.64 9.23 3.35
C ARG A 270 -10.14 9.50 3.44
N TRP A 271 -10.57 10.76 3.51
CA TRP A 271 -12.00 11.11 3.58
C TRP A 271 -12.70 10.88 2.24
N LEU A 272 -12.05 11.21 1.12
CA LEU A 272 -12.56 11.00 -0.22
C LEU A 272 -12.64 9.50 -0.53
N LEU A 273 -11.61 8.74 -0.18
CA LEU A 273 -11.59 7.28 -0.33
C LEU A 273 -12.65 6.59 0.55
N ARG A 274 -12.95 7.13 1.74
CA ARG A 274 -14.09 6.70 2.58
C ARG A 274 -15.43 6.96 1.90
N ALA A 275 -15.64 8.16 1.37
CA ALA A 275 -16.86 8.50 0.64
C ALA A 275 -17.03 7.62 -0.62
N GLN A 276 -15.93 7.37 -1.35
CA GLN A 276 -15.93 6.47 -2.50
C GLN A 276 -16.34 5.04 -2.10
N ARG A 277 -15.77 4.48 -1.03
CA ARG A 277 -16.17 3.14 -0.56
C ARG A 277 -17.62 3.09 -0.12
N TRP A 278 -18.08 4.11 0.61
CA TRP A 278 -19.46 4.19 1.04
C TRP A 278 -20.42 4.25 -0.15
N THR A 279 -20.12 5.08 -1.16
CA THR A 279 -20.93 5.18 -2.38
C THR A 279 -20.92 3.87 -3.18
N GLN A 280 -19.76 3.22 -3.33
CA GLN A 280 -19.67 1.89 -3.96
C GLN A 280 -20.51 0.85 -3.19
N GLY A 281 -20.46 0.85 -1.86
CA GLY A 281 -21.27 -0.03 -1.01
C GLY A 281 -22.77 0.23 -1.15
N ALA A 282 -23.20 1.49 -1.07
CA ALA A 282 -24.60 1.90 -1.26
C ALA A 282 -25.12 1.54 -2.65
N LEU A 283 -24.30 1.74 -3.69
CA LEU A 283 -24.59 1.37 -5.07
C LEU A 283 -24.31 -0.12 -5.35
N ARG A 284 -23.98 -0.95 -4.35
CA ARG A 284 -23.52 -2.35 -4.46
C ARG A 284 -22.65 -2.60 -5.71
N ILE A 285 -21.66 -1.73 -5.93
CA ILE A 285 -20.66 -1.87 -6.97
C ILE A 285 -19.54 -2.72 -6.37
N LYS A 286 -19.44 -3.98 -6.82
CA LYS A 286 -18.34 -4.86 -6.43
C LYS A 286 -17.12 -4.52 -7.29
N ASP A 287 -16.21 -3.72 -6.75
CA ASP A 287 -14.95 -3.39 -7.40
C ASP A 287 -13.83 -4.24 -6.79
N GLN A 288 -13.47 -5.32 -7.48
CA GLN A 288 -12.54 -6.32 -6.94
C GLN A 288 -11.15 -5.74 -6.67
N ALA A 289 -10.71 -4.73 -7.43
CA ALA A 289 -9.46 -4.01 -7.16
C ALA A 289 -9.54 -3.16 -5.87
N ALA A 290 -10.71 -2.57 -5.59
CA ALA A 290 -10.96 -1.80 -4.37
C ALA A 290 -11.18 -2.66 -3.12
N GLU A 291 -11.50 -3.96 -3.31
CA GLU A 291 -11.75 -4.94 -2.25
C GLU A 291 -10.53 -5.83 -1.95
N ARG A 292 -9.68 -6.20 -2.94
CA ARG A 292 -8.68 -7.28 -2.81
C ARG A 292 -7.19 -6.87 -2.79
N GLY A 293 -6.90 -5.57 -2.76
CA GLY A 293 -5.52 -5.07 -2.72
C GLY A 293 -4.85 -5.20 -1.35
N MET A 294 -3.54 -5.42 -1.36
CA MET A 294 -2.68 -5.35 -0.16
C MET A 294 -2.41 -3.89 0.23
N GLY A 295 -2.04 -3.68 1.49
CA GLY A 295 -1.78 -2.35 2.05
C GLY A 295 -2.97 -1.74 2.81
N PRO A 296 -2.90 -0.44 3.12
CA PRO A 296 -3.89 0.28 3.92
C PRO A 296 -5.30 0.15 3.34
N ALA A 297 -6.31 0.20 4.20
CA ALA A 297 -7.69 0.21 3.75
C ALA A 297 -7.88 1.35 2.75
N PHE A 298 -7.59 2.60 3.09
CA PHE A 298 -7.83 3.74 2.20
C PHE A 298 -6.52 4.19 1.56
N GLY A 299 -6.20 3.64 0.38
CA GLY A 299 -5.01 4.01 -0.38
C GLY A 299 -5.22 4.03 -1.88
N ALA A 300 -4.34 4.72 -2.59
CA ALA A 300 -4.34 4.78 -4.05
C ALA A 300 -3.86 3.45 -4.65
N PRO A 301 -4.60 2.85 -5.60
CA PRO A 301 -4.27 1.53 -6.14
C PRO A 301 -3.23 1.62 -7.26
N PHE A 302 -2.17 0.83 -7.13
CA PHE A 302 -1.20 0.55 -8.19
C PHE A 302 -1.26 -0.93 -8.56
N VAL A 303 -0.89 -1.25 -9.80
CA VAL A 303 -0.90 -2.62 -10.32
C VAL A 303 0.52 -3.15 -10.37
N ASP A 304 0.75 -4.18 -9.58
CA ASP A 304 1.90 -5.05 -9.71
C ASP A 304 1.53 -6.22 -10.65
N THR A 305 2.44 -6.65 -11.51
CA THR A 305 2.17 -7.75 -12.45
C THR A 305 3.23 -8.80 -12.32
N ALA A 306 2.82 -9.99 -11.93
CA ALA A 306 3.66 -11.16 -11.81
C ALA A 306 3.13 -12.24 -12.78
N THR A 307 3.10 -11.97 -14.10
CA THR A 307 2.57 -12.92 -15.09
C THR A 307 3.43 -14.18 -15.25
N ALA A 308 4.73 -14.06 -14.96
CA ALA A 308 5.68 -15.18 -14.98
C ALA A 308 5.75 -15.91 -16.34
N ASP A 309 5.70 -15.15 -17.43
CA ASP A 309 5.82 -15.59 -18.82
C ASP A 309 7.26 -15.50 -19.37
N GLY A 310 8.22 -15.12 -18.53
CA GLY A 310 9.64 -14.97 -18.86
C GLY A 310 10.53 -16.08 -18.32
N VAL A 311 11.67 -15.69 -17.75
CA VAL A 311 12.73 -16.61 -17.31
C VAL A 311 12.39 -17.24 -15.96
N ASP A 312 12.65 -18.55 -15.84
CA ASP A 312 12.59 -19.32 -14.59
C ASP A 312 14.00 -19.35 -13.94
N ALA A 313 14.24 -18.59 -12.88
CA ALA A 313 15.48 -18.70 -12.11
C ALA A 313 15.42 -19.89 -11.14
N ARG A 314 16.03 -21.00 -11.57
CA ARG A 314 16.13 -22.24 -10.79
C ARG A 314 17.51 -22.44 -10.19
N VAL A 315 18.57 -22.12 -10.90
CA VAL A 315 19.94 -22.41 -10.47
C VAL A 315 20.55 -21.14 -9.89
N TRP A 316 20.83 -21.16 -8.60
CA TRP A 316 21.40 -20.01 -7.88
C TRP A 316 22.88 -20.23 -7.55
N ASP A 317 23.64 -19.14 -7.53
CA ASP A 317 24.86 -19.00 -6.73
C ASP A 317 24.44 -18.54 -5.32
N ILE A 318 24.47 -19.45 -4.35
CA ILE A 318 24.04 -19.16 -2.97
C ILE A 318 25.26 -18.71 -2.17
N ARG A 319 25.20 -17.47 -1.69
CA ARG A 319 26.21 -16.84 -0.85
C ARG A 319 25.70 -16.67 0.58
N GLU A 320 26.62 -16.48 1.50
CA GLU A 320 26.29 -16.32 2.90
C GLU A 320 25.68 -14.94 3.20
N LEU A 321 24.63 -14.92 4.03
CA LEU A 321 23.99 -13.72 4.56
C LEU A 321 24.31 -13.60 6.06
N ASP A 322 25.53 -13.18 6.39
CA ASP A 322 26.01 -13.11 7.79
C ASP A 322 26.08 -11.66 8.31
N ASP A 323 25.61 -11.45 9.54
CA ASP A 323 25.74 -10.21 10.30
C ASP A 323 27.21 -9.83 10.57
N GLN A 324 28.17 -10.76 10.47
CA GLN A 324 29.60 -10.47 10.62
C GLN A 324 30.21 -9.77 9.39
N LEU A 325 29.56 -9.83 8.23
CA LEU A 325 30.01 -9.11 7.04
C LEU A 325 29.74 -7.61 7.25
N ASP A 326 30.77 -6.77 7.18
CA ASP A 326 30.66 -5.33 7.50
C ASP A 326 29.54 -4.63 6.71
N TRP A 327 29.42 -4.91 5.41
CA TRP A 327 28.40 -4.32 4.54
C TRP A 327 26.96 -4.75 4.90
N ILE A 328 26.77 -5.86 5.60
CA ILE A 328 25.46 -6.31 6.14
C ILE A 328 25.28 -5.77 7.55
N GLY A 329 26.28 -6.00 8.40
CA GLY A 329 26.19 -5.82 9.84
C GLY A 329 26.26 -4.36 10.29
N ARG A 330 26.96 -3.51 9.54
CA ARG A 330 27.39 -2.16 9.93
C ARG A 330 26.98 -1.06 8.96
N PHE A 331 26.94 -1.34 7.65
CA PHE A 331 26.54 -0.33 6.67
C PHE A 331 25.05 0.03 6.76
N ARG A 332 24.76 1.25 7.21
CA ARG A 332 23.39 1.78 7.41
C ARG A 332 22.92 2.75 6.31
N GLY A 333 23.77 3.01 5.32
CA GLY A 333 23.45 3.91 4.21
C GLY A 333 22.46 3.30 3.21
N LEU A 334 22.16 4.06 2.16
CA LEU A 334 21.23 3.64 1.11
C LEU A 334 21.95 2.87 -0.01
N TRP A 335 21.31 1.80 -0.46
CA TRP A 335 21.70 0.98 -1.60
C TRP A 335 21.12 1.56 -2.88
N GLY A 336 21.52 2.77 -3.25
CA GLY A 336 21.01 3.46 -4.43
C GLY A 336 20.84 4.95 -4.21
N LEU A 337 20.68 5.69 -5.30
CA LEU A 337 20.57 7.16 -5.31
C LEU A 337 19.55 7.70 -4.28
N ASP A 338 19.97 8.69 -3.49
CA ASP A 338 19.06 9.47 -2.66
C ASP A 338 18.44 10.63 -3.45
N THR A 339 17.23 10.43 -3.96
CA THR A 339 16.48 11.45 -4.70
C THR A 339 15.84 12.52 -3.81
N HIS A 340 15.91 12.36 -2.48
CA HIS A 340 15.18 13.19 -1.51
C HIS A 340 13.66 13.25 -1.78
N ASP A 341 13.11 12.21 -2.42
CA ASP A 341 11.67 12.08 -2.67
C ASP A 341 10.89 12.06 -1.34
N PRO A 342 9.95 13.00 -1.11
CA PRO A 342 9.11 13.02 0.09
C PRO A 342 8.22 11.76 0.23
N GLY A 343 7.93 11.07 -0.87
CA GLY A 343 7.17 9.83 -0.87
C GLY A 343 8.01 8.60 -0.49
N GLU A 344 9.33 8.76 -0.33
CA GLU A 344 10.35 7.72 -0.09
C GLU A 344 10.42 6.58 -1.13
N GLY A 345 9.46 6.48 -2.04
CA GLY A 345 9.36 5.43 -3.03
C GLY A 345 10.51 5.49 -4.03
N GLU A 346 10.95 6.68 -4.42
CA GLU A 346 12.05 6.84 -5.39
C GLU A 346 13.44 7.00 -4.77
N ARG A 347 13.54 6.79 -3.44
CA ARG A 347 14.83 6.78 -2.74
C ARG A 347 15.38 5.36 -2.72
N GLY A 348 16.69 5.22 -2.95
CA GLY A 348 17.40 3.95 -2.81
C GLY A 348 17.04 3.25 -1.49
N PRO A 349 16.83 1.93 -1.49
CA PRO A 349 16.42 1.21 -0.30
C PRO A 349 17.57 1.14 0.72
N GLY A 350 17.24 0.82 1.98
CA GLY A 350 18.25 0.33 2.91
C GLY A 350 18.68 -1.10 2.56
N GLY A 351 19.78 -1.57 3.15
CA GLY A 351 20.28 -2.93 2.94
C GLY A 351 19.36 -4.05 3.46
N PRO A 352 19.81 -5.31 3.41
CA PRO A 352 19.00 -6.46 3.83
C PRO A 352 18.67 -6.43 5.32
N LYS A 353 19.56 -5.84 6.15
CA LYS A 353 19.39 -5.67 7.61
C LYS A 353 18.73 -4.35 8.01
N PHE A 354 19.00 -3.27 7.30
CA PHE A 354 18.65 -1.91 7.71
C PHE A 354 17.57 -1.27 6.82
N THR A 355 16.71 -0.45 7.42
CA THR A 355 15.73 0.40 6.71
C THR A 355 16.41 1.61 6.08
N ARG A 356 15.66 2.41 5.29
CA ARG A 356 16.14 3.70 4.75
C ARG A 356 16.54 4.72 5.81
N THR A 357 16.10 4.53 7.05
CA THR A 357 16.45 5.37 8.21
C THR A 357 17.61 4.79 9.02
N GLY A 358 18.22 3.70 8.56
CA GLY A 358 19.31 3.02 9.26
C GLY A 358 18.86 2.22 10.48
N GLN A 359 17.56 2.06 10.72
CA GLN A 359 17.02 1.20 11.79
C GLN A 359 17.09 -0.27 11.39
N ILE A 360 17.18 -1.18 12.36
CA ILE A 360 17.15 -2.62 12.08
C ILE A 360 15.74 -2.99 11.62
N ARG A 361 15.63 -3.70 10.49
CA ARG A 361 14.36 -4.19 9.97
C ARG A 361 13.74 -5.19 10.93
N VAL A 362 12.42 -5.12 11.11
CA VAL A 362 11.67 -6.11 11.90
C VAL A 362 11.86 -7.51 11.31
N SER A 363 11.88 -7.63 9.98
CA SER A 363 12.15 -8.90 9.28
C SER A 363 13.53 -9.50 9.57
N TRP A 364 14.50 -8.68 9.98
CA TRP A 364 15.83 -9.13 10.40
C TRP A 364 15.88 -9.48 11.88
N ALA A 365 15.36 -8.60 12.74
CA ALA A 365 15.40 -8.75 14.19
C ALA A 365 14.49 -9.87 14.70
N ASP A 366 13.30 -9.99 14.10
CA ASP A 366 12.27 -10.96 14.49
C ASP A 366 11.53 -11.48 13.24
N PRO A 367 12.16 -12.37 12.45
CA PRO A 367 11.55 -12.93 11.25
C PRO A 367 10.28 -13.75 11.55
N VAL A 368 10.14 -14.31 12.75
CA VAL A 368 8.95 -15.05 13.18
C VAL A 368 7.81 -14.09 13.46
N GLY A 369 8.05 -12.99 14.17
CA GLY A 369 7.07 -11.94 14.40
C GLY A 369 6.69 -11.17 13.15
N PHE A 370 7.65 -10.92 12.25
CA PHE A 370 7.41 -10.30 10.95
C PHE A 370 6.34 -11.04 10.13
N ALA A 371 6.41 -12.37 10.08
CA ALA A 371 5.38 -13.19 9.44
C ALA A 371 4.19 -13.50 10.34
N GLY A 372 4.16 -13.01 11.58
CA GLY A 372 3.09 -13.20 12.57
C GLY A 372 3.02 -14.60 13.18
N LEU A 373 4.11 -15.40 13.13
CA LEU A 373 4.14 -16.81 13.54
C LEU A 373 4.29 -17.02 15.05
N HIS A 374 4.49 -15.97 15.86
CA HIS A 374 4.54 -16.09 17.33
C HIS A 374 3.33 -16.80 17.95
N ARG A 375 2.18 -16.80 17.27
CA ARG A 375 0.94 -17.44 17.73
C ARG A 375 0.76 -18.87 17.19
N THR A 376 1.71 -19.37 16.42
CA THR A 376 1.65 -20.67 15.76
C THR A 376 2.97 -21.38 16.06
N PRO A 377 3.00 -22.30 17.04
CA PRO A 377 4.21 -23.06 17.32
C PRO A 377 4.50 -24.09 16.21
N PRO A 378 5.74 -24.56 16.06
CA PRO A 378 6.06 -25.67 15.16
C PRO A 378 5.27 -26.94 15.52
N PRO A 379 4.92 -27.79 14.53
CA PRO A 379 4.21 -29.04 14.77
C PRO A 379 4.82 -29.94 15.84
N SER A 380 6.14 -30.07 15.92
CA SER A 380 6.83 -30.86 16.94
C SER A 380 6.63 -30.28 18.34
N THR A 381 6.57 -28.96 18.46
CA THR A 381 6.25 -28.27 19.71
C THR A 381 4.78 -28.39 20.07
N MET A 382 3.89 -28.50 19.09
CA MET A 382 2.46 -28.76 19.31
C MET A 382 2.19 -30.24 19.65
N ARG A 383 2.94 -31.18 19.04
CA ARG A 383 2.86 -32.64 19.23
C ARG A 383 3.52 -33.11 20.51
N ARG A 384 4.58 -32.42 20.95
CA ARG A 384 4.92 -32.35 22.37
C ARG A 384 3.71 -31.69 23.00
N ARG A 385 2.68 -32.49 23.33
CA ARG A 385 1.48 -32.05 24.06
C ARG A 385 1.97 -30.94 24.97
N PHE A 386 1.45 -29.71 24.84
CA PHE A 386 1.63 -28.69 25.87
C PHE A 386 1.51 -29.48 27.16
N SER A 387 2.64 -29.71 27.86
CA SER A 387 2.60 -30.75 28.89
C SER A 387 1.51 -30.27 29.83
N ASP A 388 0.57 -31.14 30.21
CA ASP A 388 -0.44 -30.75 31.19
C ASP A 388 0.25 -30.02 32.34
N ALA A 389 1.46 -30.47 32.72
CA ALA A 389 2.40 -29.79 33.60
C ALA A 389 2.72 -28.29 33.31
N LYS A 390 2.96 -27.86 32.06
CA LYS A 390 3.20 -26.43 31.74
C LYS A 390 1.92 -25.60 31.81
N LEU A 391 0.80 -26.15 31.34
CA LEU A 391 -0.49 -25.47 31.44
C LEU A 391 -0.96 -25.42 32.90
N ASP A 392 -0.73 -26.49 33.65
CA ASP A 392 -0.98 -26.61 35.10
C ASP A 392 -0.09 -25.61 35.86
N ALA A 393 1.19 -25.45 35.51
CA ALA A 393 2.05 -24.42 36.12
C ALA A 393 1.54 -22.99 35.89
N VAL A 394 1.07 -22.67 34.67
CA VAL A 394 0.48 -21.35 34.37
C VAL A 394 -0.87 -21.16 35.07
N LEU A 395 -1.71 -22.21 35.10
CA LEU A 395 -2.96 -22.20 35.84
C LEU A 395 -2.71 -22.02 37.34
N ASP A 396 -1.71 -22.68 37.89
CA ASP A 396 -1.29 -22.56 39.29
C ASP A 396 -0.81 -21.16 39.61
N ASP A 397 0.00 -20.53 38.75
CA ASP A 397 0.45 -19.15 38.93
C ASP A 397 -0.74 -18.17 38.95
N VAL A 398 -1.67 -18.30 38.01
CA VAL A 398 -2.89 -17.48 37.97
C VAL A 398 -3.77 -17.74 39.21
N GLU A 399 -3.91 -19.00 39.65
CA GLU A 399 -4.66 -19.38 40.86
C GLU A 399 -3.99 -18.82 42.14
N HIS A 400 -2.66 -18.75 42.18
CA HIS A 400 -1.92 -18.09 43.25
C HIS A 400 -2.14 -16.56 43.24
N GLU A 401 -2.15 -15.92 42.08
CA GLU A 401 -2.41 -14.48 41.96
C GLU A 401 -3.86 -14.13 42.34
N ILE A 402 -4.84 -14.94 41.91
CA ILE A 402 -6.26 -14.84 42.32
C ILE A 402 -6.36 -14.93 43.85
N ARG A 403 -5.75 -15.96 44.47
CA ARG A 403 -5.79 -16.13 45.93
C ARG A 403 -5.13 -14.96 46.66
N ARG A 404 -4.03 -14.41 46.13
CA ARG A 404 -3.34 -13.25 46.71
C ARG A 404 -4.20 -11.99 46.65
N THR A 405 -4.79 -11.69 45.50
CA THR A 405 -5.62 -10.49 45.29
C THR A 405 -6.93 -10.60 46.08
N ALA A 406 -7.59 -11.76 46.06
CA ALA A 406 -8.81 -12.00 46.84
C ALA A 406 -8.61 -11.85 48.36
N ARG A 407 -7.43 -12.21 48.88
CA ARG A 407 -7.09 -12.00 50.30
C ARG A 407 -6.87 -10.53 50.67
N LYS A 408 -6.44 -9.68 49.73
CA LYS A 408 -6.18 -8.25 49.99
C LYS A 408 -7.47 -7.41 50.07
N LEU A 409 -8.48 -7.78 49.28
CA LEU A 409 -9.76 -7.06 49.18
C LEU A 409 -10.46 -6.79 50.53
N PRO A 410 -10.56 -7.75 51.47
CA PRO A 410 -11.14 -7.49 52.79
C PRO A 410 -10.35 -6.51 53.67
N PHE A 411 -9.02 -6.45 53.51
CA PHE A 411 -8.17 -5.52 54.27
C PHE A 411 -8.25 -4.10 53.69
N ALA A 412 -8.32 -3.96 52.36
CA ALA A 412 -8.54 -2.68 51.70
C ALA A 412 -9.91 -2.06 52.04
N ALA A 413 -10.94 -2.91 52.26
CA ALA A 413 -12.26 -2.49 52.73
C ALA A 413 -12.26 -1.92 54.16
N GLN A 414 -11.24 -2.24 54.97
CA GLN A 414 -11.09 -1.73 56.34
C GLN A 414 -10.26 -0.45 56.43
N THR A 415 -9.61 -0.01 55.34
CA THR A 415 -8.66 1.11 55.34
C THR A 415 -9.13 2.34 54.55
N GLU A 416 -10.42 2.47 54.23
CA GLU A 416 -11.03 3.59 53.47
C GLU A 416 -10.36 3.92 52.11
N ALA A 417 -9.57 3.01 51.54
CA ALA A 417 -8.85 3.18 50.28
C ALA A 417 -9.72 2.72 49.08
N ALA A 418 -10.80 3.45 48.80
CA ALA A 418 -11.78 3.08 47.77
C ALA A 418 -11.20 2.90 46.35
N ALA A 419 -10.16 3.69 46.00
CA ALA A 419 -9.51 3.61 44.70
C ALA A 419 -8.72 2.30 44.50
N ASP A 420 -8.03 1.82 45.55
CA ASP A 420 -7.27 0.57 45.50
C ASP A 420 -8.20 -0.66 45.43
N MET A 421 -9.38 -0.57 46.07
CA MET A 421 -10.41 -1.61 45.97
C MET A 421 -10.95 -1.78 44.56
N GLU A 422 -11.19 -0.69 43.83
CA GLU A 422 -11.71 -0.76 42.46
C GLU A 422 -10.66 -1.35 41.50
N VAL A 423 -9.38 -1.01 41.70
CA VAL A 423 -8.25 -1.55 40.94
C VAL A 423 -8.07 -3.05 41.21
N ASP A 424 -8.04 -3.46 42.48
CA ASP A 424 -7.87 -4.86 42.87
C ASP A 424 -9.07 -5.73 42.46
N SER A 425 -10.29 -5.19 42.52
CA SER A 425 -11.51 -5.86 42.03
C SER A 425 -11.50 -6.07 40.51
N LYS A 426 -11.10 -5.06 39.74
CA LYS A 426 -10.91 -5.18 38.28
C LYS A 426 -9.81 -6.20 37.95
N ARG A 427 -8.69 -6.16 38.67
CA ARG A 427 -7.60 -7.13 38.49
C ARG A 427 -8.04 -8.56 38.81
N LEU A 428 -8.81 -8.78 39.87
CA LEU A 428 -9.36 -10.09 40.22
C LEU A 428 -10.30 -10.61 39.13
N THR A 429 -11.18 -9.76 38.60
CA THR A 429 -12.09 -10.12 37.51
C THR A 429 -11.32 -10.53 36.25
N GLU A 430 -10.26 -9.79 35.91
CA GLU A 430 -9.39 -10.10 34.76
C GLU A 430 -8.64 -11.43 34.95
N LEU A 431 -8.11 -11.70 36.14
CA LEU A 431 -7.45 -12.97 36.45
C LEU A 431 -8.43 -14.16 36.41
N MET A 432 -9.67 -13.98 36.89
CA MET A 432 -10.72 -15.00 36.78
C MET A 432 -11.09 -15.29 35.32
N ARG A 433 -11.17 -14.25 34.48
CA ARG A 433 -11.37 -14.39 33.03
C ARG A 433 -10.22 -15.19 32.41
N GLN A 434 -8.98 -14.82 32.70
CA GLN A 434 -7.78 -15.52 32.20
C GLN A 434 -7.75 -16.99 32.61
N ARG A 435 -8.05 -17.33 33.88
CA ARG A 435 -8.16 -18.72 34.35
C ARG A 435 -9.21 -19.51 33.56
N THR A 436 -10.37 -18.91 33.33
CA THR A 436 -11.47 -19.55 32.59
C THR A 436 -11.07 -19.80 31.13
N GLU A 437 -10.41 -18.84 30.49
CA GLU A 437 -9.89 -18.98 29.13
C GLU A 437 -8.82 -20.07 29.02
N LEU A 438 -7.90 -20.16 29.97
CA LEU A 438 -6.89 -21.23 30.03
C LEU A 438 -7.52 -22.61 30.26
N THR A 439 -8.59 -22.69 31.06
CA THR A 439 -9.33 -23.94 31.31
C THR A 439 -10.13 -24.38 30.08
N ASP A 440 -10.78 -23.45 29.37
CA ASP A 440 -11.44 -23.73 28.09
C ASP A 440 -10.42 -24.15 27.02
N LEU A 441 -9.25 -23.51 27.00
CA LEU A 441 -8.14 -23.89 26.13
C LEU A 441 -7.68 -25.34 26.40
N ARG A 442 -7.59 -25.76 27.66
CA ARG A 442 -7.29 -27.16 28.05
C ARG A 442 -8.29 -28.15 27.43
N GLY A 443 -9.58 -27.81 27.51
CA GLY A 443 -10.65 -28.61 26.92
C GLY A 443 -10.53 -28.73 25.41
N ARG A 444 -10.22 -27.62 24.72
CA ARG A 444 -10.01 -27.59 23.26
C ARG A 444 -8.74 -28.32 22.81
N LEU A 445 -7.66 -28.28 23.60
CA LEU A 445 -6.43 -29.03 23.32
C LEU A 445 -6.61 -30.55 23.45
N SER A 446 -7.58 -31.00 24.26
CA SER A 446 -7.89 -32.42 24.45
C SER A 446 -8.66 -33.03 23.27
N ASN A 447 -9.36 -32.20 22.49
CA ASN A 447 -10.06 -32.57 21.25
C ASN A 447 -9.65 -31.59 20.12
N PRO A 448 -8.44 -31.75 19.55
CA PRO A 448 -8.03 -30.89 18.45
C PRO A 448 -9.00 -31.04 17.27
N PRO A 449 -9.43 -29.95 16.63
CA PRO A 449 -10.23 -30.04 15.42
C PRO A 449 -9.48 -30.87 14.36
N ALA A 450 -10.19 -31.79 13.71
CA ALA A 450 -9.61 -32.74 12.75
C ALA A 450 -9.00 -32.06 11.52
N ASP A 451 -9.51 -30.87 11.15
CA ASP A 451 -9.03 -30.07 10.03
C ASP A 451 -8.46 -28.74 10.54
N LEU A 452 -7.14 -28.56 10.38
CA LEU A 452 -6.51 -27.25 10.52
C LEU A 452 -6.77 -26.44 9.25
N ASP A 453 -7.60 -25.40 9.35
CA ASP A 453 -7.72 -24.43 8.27
C ASP A 453 -6.43 -23.60 8.18
N TYR A 454 -5.55 -23.97 7.24
CA TYR A 454 -4.29 -23.28 6.95
C TYR A 454 -4.46 -21.81 6.54
N ARG A 455 -5.67 -21.40 6.16
CA ARG A 455 -5.98 -20.04 5.70
C ARG A 455 -6.74 -19.23 6.74
N ALA A 456 -7.01 -19.76 7.93
CA ALA A 456 -7.75 -19.06 8.99
C ALA A 456 -7.13 -17.71 9.39
N HIS A 457 -5.82 -17.52 9.20
CA HIS A 457 -5.12 -16.26 9.49
C HIS A 457 -5.25 -15.22 8.37
N LEU A 458 -5.66 -15.60 7.16
CA LEU A 458 -5.72 -14.74 5.98
C LEU A 458 -6.96 -13.84 6.03
N LYS A 459 -6.75 -12.57 6.43
CA LYS A 459 -7.82 -11.57 6.43
C LYS A 459 -7.87 -10.79 5.12
N ASN A 460 -6.70 -10.41 4.60
CA ASN A 460 -6.52 -9.59 3.41
C ASN A 460 -5.39 -10.19 2.56
N ALA A 461 -5.56 -11.43 2.11
CA ALA A 461 -4.56 -12.09 1.28
C ALA A 461 -4.39 -11.38 -0.07
N ALA A 462 -3.15 -11.32 -0.55
CA ALA A 462 -2.86 -10.98 -1.94
C ALA A 462 -3.54 -11.99 -2.86
N VAL A 463 -4.51 -11.53 -3.65
CA VAL A 463 -5.18 -12.37 -4.65
C VAL A 463 -5.02 -11.68 -6.00
N PRO A 464 -4.56 -12.40 -7.04
CA PRO A 464 -4.45 -11.81 -8.36
C PRO A 464 -5.84 -11.40 -8.83
N LEU A 465 -5.92 -10.25 -9.48
CA LEU A 465 -7.08 -9.80 -10.20
C LEU A 465 -7.43 -10.88 -11.23
N PRO A 466 -8.69 -11.36 -11.26
CA PRO A 466 -9.09 -12.22 -12.35
C PRO A 466 -8.93 -11.43 -13.65
N PRO A 467 -8.59 -12.10 -14.75
CA PRO A 467 -8.59 -11.45 -16.04
C PRO A 467 -9.96 -10.76 -16.23
N PRO A 468 -9.99 -9.51 -16.73
CA PRO A 468 -11.25 -8.84 -16.95
C PRO A 468 -12.14 -9.73 -17.80
N ALA A 469 -13.39 -9.96 -17.38
CA ALA A 469 -14.37 -10.73 -18.13
C ALA A 469 -14.65 -10.14 -19.53
N GLU A 470 -14.19 -8.91 -19.74
CA GLU A 470 -14.28 -8.14 -20.96
C GLU A 470 -12.89 -7.99 -21.58
N THR A 471 -12.56 -8.95 -22.45
CA THR A 471 -11.55 -8.74 -23.47
C THR A 471 -12.22 -8.07 -24.65
N GLY A 472 -11.97 -6.78 -24.84
CA GLY A 472 -12.55 -6.05 -25.96
C GLY A 472 -11.86 -4.72 -26.22
N TYR A 473 -11.71 -4.41 -27.51
CA TYR A 473 -11.25 -3.10 -28.00
C TYR A 473 -12.03 -1.93 -27.37
N ILE A 474 -13.30 -2.14 -27.01
CA ILE A 474 -14.18 -1.16 -26.38
C ILE A 474 -13.68 -0.74 -25.00
N LEU A 475 -13.28 -1.68 -24.13
CA LEU A 475 -12.79 -1.35 -22.79
C LEU A 475 -11.45 -0.61 -22.88
N THR A 476 -10.55 -1.06 -23.76
CA THR A 476 -9.28 -0.38 -24.01
C THR A 476 -9.49 1.01 -24.57
N PHE A 477 -10.32 1.17 -25.60
CA PHE A 477 -10.66 2.47 -26.20
C PHE A 477 -11.30 3.40 -25.17
N TRP A 478 -12.32 2.94 -24.46
CA TRP A 478 -12.96 3.71 -23.40
C TRP A 478 -11.95 4.14 -22.34
N SER A 479 -11.02 3.24 -21.99
CA SER A 479 -10.04 3.53 -20.97
C SER A 479 -8.97 4.56 -21.39
N VAL A 480 -8.71 4.67 -22.70
CA VAL A 480 -7.87 5.73 -23.28
C VAL A 480 -8.61 7.07 -23.26
N VAL A 481 -9.89 7.09 -23.63
CA VAL A 481 -10.66 8.32 -23.84
C VAL A 481 -11.17 8.93 -22.54
N SER A 482 -11.56 8.11 -21.56
CA SER A 482 -12.31 8.60 -20.41
C SER A 482 -11.51 9.51 -19.47
N VAL A 483 -10.20 9.32 -19.35
CA VAL A 483 -9.38 10.15 -18.45
C VAL A 483 -9.18 11.57 -19.01
N PRO A 484 -8.72 11.76 -20.27
CA PRO A 484 -8.68 13.08 -20.89
C PRO A 484 -10.04 13.79 -20.84
N LEU A 485 -11.13 13.06 -21.07
CA LEU A 485 -12.47 13.62 -21.06
C LEU A 485 -12.87 14.14 -19.67
N VAL A 486 -12.55 13.41 -18.59
CA VAL A 486 -12.79 13.87 -17.21
C VAL A 486 -11.93 15.09 -16.89
N LEU A 487 -10.65 15.10 -17.27
CA LEU A 487 -9.75 16.22 -17.01
C LEU A 487 -10.16 17.48 -17.76
N LEU A 488 -10.53 17.36 -19.04
CA LEU A 488 -11.05 18.47 -19.84
C LEU A 488 -12.37 19.01 -19.29
N SER A 489 -13.24 18.11 -18.82
CA SER A 489 -14.50 18.49 -18.16
C SER A 489 -14.24 19.31 -16.90
N LEU A 490 -13.32 18.88 -16.04
CA LEU A 490 -12.94 19.63 -14.85
C LEU A 490 -12.28 20.98 -15.20
N ALA A 491 -11.38 20.99 -16.20
CA ALA A 491 -10.74 22.20 -16.68
C ALA A 491 -11.75 23.22 -17.24
N ALA A 492 -12.79 22.78 -17.93
CA ALA A 492 -13.83 23.66 -18.46
C ALA A 492 -14.55 24.44 -17.35
N VAL A 493 -14.84 23.81 -16.21
CA VAL A 493 -15.46 24.50 -15.06
C VAL A 493 -14.53 25.54 -14.46
N LEU A 494 -13.22 25.27 -14.41
CA LEU A 494 -12.24 26.21 -13.86
C LEU A 494 -11.97 27.39 -14.78
N VAL A 495 -12.06 27.19 -16.10
CA VAL A 495 -11.80 28.24 -17.11
C VAL A 495 -13.03 29.09 -17.39
N PHE A 496 -14.21 28.48 -17.41
CA PHE A 496 -15.45 29.16 -17.74
C PHE A 496 -16.35 29.23 -16.50
N ASP A 497 -16.35 30.39 -15.83
CA ASP A 497 -17.19 30.65 -14.66
C ASP A 497 -18.66 30.88 -15.06
N SER A 498 -19.33 29.81 -15.50
CA SER A 498 -20.73 29.85 -15.89
C SER A 498 -21.50 28.63 -15.38
N ILE A 499 -22.71 28.88 -14.91
CA ILE A 499 -23.64 27.84 -14.43
C ILE A 499 -23.99 26.86 -15.55
N THR A 500 -24.02 27.32 -16.81
CA THR A 500 -24.26 26.46 -17.97
C THR A 500 -23.10 25.50 -18.22
N VAL A 501 -21.85 25.95 -18.06
CA VAL A 501 -20.67 25.09 -18.18
C VAL A 501 -20.59 24.10 -17.01
N ALA A 502 -20.89 24.54 -15.78
CA ALA A 502 -20.98 23.65 -14.62
C ALA A 502 -22.04 22.55 -14.81
N GLY A 503 -23.23 22.92 -15.31
CA GLY A 503 -24.31 21.98 -15.62
C GLY A 503 -23.93 20.99 -16.73
N PHE A 504 -23.35 21.47 -17.83
CA PHE A 504 -22.87 20.61 -18.91
C PHE A 504 -21.78 19.63 -18.42
N THR A 505 -20.83 20.12 -17.62
CA THR A 505 -19.77 19.31 -17.03
C THR A 505 -20.33 18.20 -16.13
N ALA A 506 -21.33 18.52 -15.31
CA ALA A 506 -21.98 17.52 -14.45
C ALA A 506 -22.66 16.42 -15.27
N VAL A 507 -23.29 16.76 -16.41
CA VAL A 507 -23.88 15.80 -17.33
C VAL A 507 -22.81 14.91 -17.98
N VAL A 508 -21.70 15.50 -18.44
CA VAL A 508 -20.58 14.76 -19.03
C VAL A 508 -19.94 13.82 -18.00
N ALA A 509 -19.74 14.28 -16.76
CA ALA A 509 -19.21 13.46 -15.67
C ALA A 509 -20.14 12.30 -15.32
N ALA A 510 -21.45 12.56 -15.18
CA ALA A 510 -22.45 11.53 -14.95
C ALA A 510 -22.50 10.50 -16.09
N GLY A 511 -22.50 10.98 -17.34
CA GLY A 511 -22.44 10.13 -18.54
C GLY A 511 -21.19 9.26 -18.59
N THR A 512 -20.03 9.81 -18.21
CA THR A 512 -18.76 9.06 -18.13
C THR A 512 -18.81 7.96 -17.08
N LEU A 513 -19.38 8.25 -15.91
CA LEU A 513 -19.54 7.26 -14.85
C LEU A 513 -20.51 6.13 -15.25
N LEU A 514 -21.61 6.45 -15.95
CA LEU A 514 -22.53 5.46 -16.50
C LEU A 514 -21.88 4.62 -17.60
N ALA A 515 -21.17 5.26 -18.53
CA ALA A 515 -20.43 4.59 -19.60
C ALA A 515 -19.38 3.64 -19.03
N GLU A 516 -18.65 4.02 -17.98
CA GLU A 516 -17.72 3.13 -17.27
C GLU A 516 -18.42 1.87 -16.76
N GLN A 517 -19.60 1.98 -16.13
CA GLN A 517 -20.33 0.80 -15.66
C GLN A 517 -20.94 -0.01 -16.81
N LEU A 518 -21.35 0.64 -17.90
CA LEU A 518 -21.91 -0.01 -19.08
C LEU A 518 -20.86 -0.83 -19.83
N VAL A 519 -19.68 -0.24 -20.09
CA VAL A 519 -18.53 -0.91 -20.69
C VAL A 519 -18.12 -2.10 -19.81
N ARG A 520 -18.18 -1.92 -18.48
CA ARG A 520 -17.96 -2.98 -17.47
C ARG A 520 -19.10 -3.99 -17.31
N ARG A 521 -20.10 -3.99 -18.20
CA ARG A 521 -21.28 -4.86 -18.19
C ARG A 521 -22.02 -4.92 -16.84
N ARG A 522 -21.90 -3.86 -16.01
CA ARG A 522 -22.53 -3.72 -14.70
C ARG A 522 -23.88 -3.04 -14.85
N PHE A 523 -24.80 -3.64 -15.62
CA PHE A 523 -26.11 -3.05 -15.94
C PHE A 523 -26.92 -2.65 -14.70
N GLN A 524 -26.85 -3.43 -13.62
CA GLN A 524 -27.51 -3.11 -12.36
C GLN A 524 -26.93 -1.87 -11.68
N ALA A 525 -25.63 -1.59 -11.83
CA ALA A 525 -25.03 -0.35 -11.35
C ALA A 525 -25.47 0.83 -12.22
N VAL A 526 -25.54 0.66 -13.55
CA VAL A 526 -26.04 1.68 -14.50
C VAL A 526 -27.44 2.14 -14.09
N ILE A 527 -28.39 1.21 -13.92
CA ILE A 527 -29.78 1.54 -13.54
C ILE A 527 -29.82 2.34 -12.24
N ARG A 528 -29.12 1.87 -11.20
CA ARG A 528 -29.11 2.54 -9.89
C ARG A 528 -28.48 3.92 -9.94
N MET A 529 -27.38 4.07 -10.68
CA MET A 529 -26.74 5.38 -10.88
C MET A 529 -27.62 6.33 -11.67
N SER A 530 -28.32 5.86 -12.71
CA SER A 530 -29.27 6.67 -13.48
C SER A 530 -30.40 7.20 -12.60
N VAL A 531 -30.95 6.37 -11.70
CA VAL A 531 -31.97 6.82 -10.73
C VAL A 531 -31.41 7.89 -9.80
N VAL A 532 -30.21 7.68 -9.23
CA VAL A 532 -29.57 8.68 -8.34
C VAL A 532 -29.30 9.99 -9.06
N PHE A 533 -28.78 9.95 -10.28
CA PHE A 533 -28.52 11.14 -11.08
C PHE A 533 -29.81 11.85 -11.47
N ALA A 534 -30.87 11.14 -11.84
CA ALA A 534 -32.18 11.73 -12.13
C ALA A 534 -32.77 12.42 -10.90
N LEU A 535 -32.70 11.80 -9.72
CA LEU A 535 -33.18 12.40 -8.47
C LEU A 535 -32.36 13.63 -8.08
N THR A 536 -31.05 13.57 -8.26
CA THR A 536 -30.15 14.71 -7.96
C THR A 536 -30.41 15.86 -8.93
N ALA A 537 -30.54 15.58 -10.22
CA ALA A 537 -30.89 16.58 -11.23
C ALA A 537 -32.27 17.21 -10.95
N ALA A 538 -33.27 16.40 -10.60
CA ALA A 538 -34.60 16.89 -10.23
C ALA A 538 -34.55 17.76 -8.97
N PHE A 539 -33.76 17.38 -7.96
CA PHE A 539 -33.55 18.18 -6.76
C PHE A 539 -32.93 19.55 -7.07
N PHE A 540 -31.87 19.61 -7.87
CA PHE A 540 -31.25 20.88 -8.24
C PHE A 540 -32.14 21.72 -9.14
N ALA A 541 -32.86 21.10 -10.09
CA ALA A 541 -33.85 21.81 -10.91
C ALA A 541 -34.96 22.42 -10.04
N PHE A 542 -35.44 21.69 -9.03
CA PHE A 542 -36.41 22.19 -8.06
C PHE A 542 -35.84 23.30 -7.17
N ALA A 543 -34.62 23.14 -6.63
CA ALA A 543 -34.00 24.13 -5.76
C ALA A 543 -33.71 25.45 -6.50
N ILE A 544 -33.16 25.37 -7.71
CA ILE A 544 -32.87 26.53 -8.55
C ILE A 544 -34.19 27.15 -9.06
N GLY A 545 -35.12 26.34 -9.58
CA GLY A 545 -36.41 26.81 -10.06
C GLY A 545 -37.28 27.44 -8.97
N GLY A 546 -37.27 26.85 -7.77
CA GLY A 546 -37.97 27.35 -6.59
C GLY A 546 -37.42 28.69 -6.11
N LEU A 547 -36.10 28.83 -6.04
CA LEU A 547 -35.44 30.09 -5.68
C LEU A 547 -35.74 31.19 -6.69
N PHE A 548 -35.68 30.89 -8.00
CA PHE A 548 -36.05 31.84 -9.06
C PHE A 548 -37.53 32.26 -8.99
N THR A 549 -38.42 31.35 -8.59
CA THR A 549 -39.85 31.63 -8.48
C THR A 549 -40.13 32.59 -7.32
N VAL A 550 -39.56 32.32 -6.14
CA VAL A 550 -39.68 33.21 -4.96
C VAL A 550 -39.09 34.58 -5.25
N PHE A 551 -37.91 34.64 -5.89
CA PHE A 551 -37.24 35.90 -6.22
C PHE A 551 -38.02 36.72 -7.26
N ARG A 552 -38.65 36.07 -8.26
CA ARG A 552 -39.54 36.73 -9.23
C ARG A 552 -40.75 37.36 -8.58
N PHE A 553 -41.41 36.67 -7.65
CA PHE A 553 -42.54 37.25 -6.91
C PHE A 553 -42.10 38.38 -5.98
N GLY A 554 -40.95 38.24 -5.33
CA GLY A 554 -40.38 39.31 -4.48
C GLY A 554 -40.06 40.58 -5.27
N ILE A 555 -39.32 40.46 -6.38
CA ILE A 555 -39.01 41.60 -7.27
C ILE A 555 -40.28 42.15 -7.90
N GLY A 556 -41.20 41.30 -8.36
CA GLY A 556 -42.48 41.72 -8.90
C GLY A 556 -43.27 42.57 -7.91
N ALA A 557 -43.36 42.14 -6.66
CA ALA A 557 -44.02 42.90 -5.59
C ALA A 557 -43.34 44.26 -5.33
N VAL A 558 -42.01 44.31 -5.29
CA VAL A 558 -41.25 45.55 -5.11
C VAL A 558 -41.46 46.51 -6.28
N ILE A 559 -41.43 46.03 -7.52
CA ILE A 559 -41.67 46.84 -8.73
C ILE A 559 -43.11 47.36 -8.75
N THR A 560 -44.10 46.51 -8.42
CA THR A 560 -45.51 46.94 -8.36
C THR A 560 -45.72 47.98 -7.26
N LEU A 561 -45.09 47.83 -6.10
CA LEU A 561 -45.15 48.81 -5.01
C LEU A 561 -44.51 50.15 -5.45
N ALA A 562 -43.32 50.10 -6.05
CA ALA A 562 -42.62 51.27 -6.57
C ALA A 562 -43.43 51.98 -7.66
N ALA A 563 -44.05 51.23 -8.58
CA ALA A 563 -44.93 51.76 -9.61
C ALA A 563 -46.18 52.41 -9.01
N GLY A 564 -46.78 51.82 -7.98
CA GLY A 564 -47.90 52.40 -7.24
C GLY A 564 -47.54 53.72 -6.56
N VAL A 565 -46.39 53.78 -5.89
CA VAL A 565 -45.88 55.01 -5.25
C VAL A 565 -45.62 56.11 -6.29
N LEU A 566 -44.97 55.77 -7.40
CA LEU A 566 -44.73 56.72 -8.50
C LEU A 566 -46.03 57.23 -9.12
N PHE A 567 -47.02 56.35 -9.30
CA PHE A 567 -48.33 56.73 -9.83
C PHE A 567 -49.06 57.74 -8.94
N VAL A 568 -49.04 57.51 -7.61
CA VAL A 568 -49.62 58.45 -6.62
C VAL A 568 -48.87 59.77 -6.60
N SER A 569 -47.53 59.74 -6.66
CA SER A 569 -46.71 60.95 -6.75
C SER A 569 -47.06 61.79 -7.99
N ASN A 570 -47.15 61.13 -9.15
CA ASN A 570 -47.48 61.78 -10.42
C ASN A 570 -48.90 62.37 -10.43
N LEU A 571 -49.88 61.72 -9.79
CA LEU A 571 -51.21 62.30 -9.59
C LEU A 571 -51.17 63.54 -8.70
N GLY A 572 -50.33 63.54 -7.66
CA GLY A 572 -50.07 64.72 -6.83
C GLY A 572 -49.52 65.90 -7.61
N GLU A 573 -48.56 65.63 -8.52
CA GLU A 573 -47.98 66.64 -9.42
C GLU A 573 -48.99 67.14 -10.46
N LEU A 574 -49.82 66.26 -11.04
CA LEU A 574 -50.90 66.65 -11.95
C LEU A 574 -51.92 67.57 -11.24
N GLY A 575 -52.24 67.27 -9.98
CA GLY A 575 -53.05 68.09 -9.10
C GLY A 575 -52.40 69.45 -8.77
N ALA A 576 -51.09 69.50 -8.62
CA ALA A 576 -50.35 70.76 -8.44
C ALA A 576 -50.33 71.61 -9.72
N ALA A 577 -50.10 70.99 -10.89
CA ALA A 577 -50.08 71.66 -12.19
C ALA A 577 -51.45 72.23 -12.59
N THR A 578 -52.54 71.50 -12.32
CA THR A 578 -53.92 71.99 -12.54
C THR A 578 -54.27 73.16 -11.62
N ARG A 579 -53.84 73.12 -10.35
CA ARG A 579 -53.97 74.26 -9.42
C ARG A 579 -53.16 75.48 -9.88
N HIS A 580 -51.96 75.28 -10.40
CA HIS A 580 -51.12 76.35 -10.94
C HIS A 580 -51.76 76.98 -12.19
N ARG A 581 -52.23 76.18 -13.16
CA ARG A 581 -52.95 76.67 -14.35
C ARG A 581 -54.21 77.46 -13.99
N ARG A 582 -54.96 77.02 -12.97
CA ARG A 582 -56.15 77.74 -12.50
C ARG A 582 -55.77 79.08 -11.87
N ARG A 583 -54.67 79.14 -11.09
CA ARG A 583 -54.15 80.40 -10.52
C ARG A 583 -53.64 81.36 -11.59
N SER A 584 -52.87 80.88 -12.57
CA SER A 584 -52.35 81.74 -13.65
C SER A 584 -53.46 82.25 -14.58
N ARG A 585 -54.52 81.48 -14.79
CA ARG A 585 -55.69 81.93 -15.56
C ARG A 585 -56.47 83.02 -14.84
N LEU A 586 -56.68 82.88 -13.53
CA LEU A 586 -57.32 83.92 -12.70
C LEU A 586 -56.47 85.19 -12.61
N ALA A 587 -55.14 85.09 -12.61
CA ALA A 587 -54.25 86.25 -12.64
C ALA A 587 -54.31 86.97 -14.01
N ASN A 588 -54.29 86.23 -15.12
CA ASN A 588 -54.39 86.82 -16.46
C ASN A 588 -55.78 87.42 -16.77
N GLU A 589 -56.85 86.89 -16.19
CA GLU A 589 -58.20 87.48 -16.30
C GLU A 589 -58.32 88.77 -15.46
N ALA A 590 -57.62 88.87 -14.32
CA ALA A 590 -57.57 90.10 -13.52
C ALA A 590 -56.75 91.24 -14.19
N ASP A 591 -55.62 90.92 -14.83
CA ASP A 591 -54.79 91.90 -15.57
C ASP A 591 -55.46 92.38 -16.88
N ALA A 592 -56.40 91.60 -17.45
CA ALA A 592 -57.11 91.97 -18.68
C ALA A 592 -58.27 92.94 -18.43
N ASP A 593 -58.89 92.91 -17.25
CA ASP A 593 -59.96 93.85 -16.86
C ASP A 593 -59.42 95.22 -16.39
N GLU A 594 -58.14 95.35 -16.06
CA GLU A 594 -57.50 96.65 -15.72
C GLU A 594 -57.06 97.47 -16.96
N LEU A 595 -57.16 96.91 -18.17
CA LEU A 595 -56.72 97.53 -19.43
C LEU A 595 -57.84 97.74 -20.48
N SER A 596 -59.11 97.63 -20.09
CA SER A 596 -60.28 97.97 -20.94
C SER A 596 -61.07 99.17 -20.44
#